data_AF-B4F8C5-F1
#
_entry.id   AF-B4F8C5-F1
#
_cell.length_a   1.000
_cell.length_b   1.000
_cell.length_c   1.000
_cell.angle_alpha   90.00
_cell.angle_beta   90.00
_cell.angle_gamma   90.00
#
_symmetry.space_group_name_H-M   'P 1'
#
loop_
_entity.id
_entity.type
_entity.pdbx_description
1 polymer ?
#
loop_
_entity_poly.entity_id
_entity_poly.type
_entity_poly.pdbx_seq_one_letter_code
_entity_poly.pdbx_strand_id
1 'polypeptide(L)'
;MEPVKLVEGYNFDDHTTSDVRVCFKLIDEQPEWFSCHSSVLSQNSKYFSDRLGQNDIRSNSCVEIECPRAQYDHYVKMLKLMYLPGESIVDSFDSVKSALGVLRASNSLGCELVTKGCIAYIEAVPWDDNEEEEILEVARSLGSDAVSLLARLHAPSADAVKNVFISAIRFATCMETLFPPFLDDLKTSAQEQTDFMIHEDDETALVMMDEDVRSVVQEGITKLLSGLRTGLDLLATEFDQSPDQAEKGILCSLADIDWVANLSTKIEMTHAFVSGWSEMSGHILSVVQDSKYSSGLWAVKAKLIEVTGKALDAVGYGTVVLPAPSRFHLLKTWLPYIQTTKRSLDGNSKGEMSLQMDSDMWQNVESAIVSMVLALPSDDQADILSEWMKNAEQFRYPDLTEAFEVWCYRSKTAKRRLVGGLNGSSSSNPTVSS
;
A
#
# COMPACT_ATOMS: atom_id res chain seq x y z
N MET A 1 -31.75 -30.48 17.95
CA MET A 1 -31.40 -29.84 19.23
C MET A 1 -31.39 -30.92 20.29
N GLU A 2 -30.21 -31.39 20.67
CA GLU A 2 -30.08 -32.15 21.92
C GLU A 2 -30.37 -31.21 23.11
N PRO A 3 -31.00 -31.70 24.19
CA PRO A 3 -31.25 -30.89 25.36
C PRO A 3 -29.93 -30.48 26.01
N VAL A 4 -29.72 -29.17 26.16
CA VAL A 4 -28.57 -28.59 26.88
C VAL A 4 -28.59 -29.13 28.31
N LYS A 5 -27.60 -29.98 28.66
CA LYS A 5 -27.48 -30.55 30.01
C LYS A 5 -27.02 -29.45 30.97
N LEU A 6 -27.88 -28.97 31.86
CA LEU A 6 -27.57 -27.87 32.77
C LEU A 6 -26.55 -28.25 33.85
N VAL A 7 -25.86 -27.24 34.39
CA VAL A 7 -24.92 -27.40 35.51
C VAL A 7 -25.68 -27.92 36.73
N GLU A 8 -25.28 -29.09 37.24
CA GLU A 8 -25.87 -29.78 38.41
C GLU A 8 -27.38 -30.11 38.31
N GLY A 9 -28.02 -29.87 37.16
CA GLY A 9 -29.46 -30.03 36.97
C GLY A 9 -30.31 -28.85 37.46
N TYR A 10 -29.69 -27.75 37.89
CA TYR A 10 -30.40 -26.54 38.32
C TYR A 10 -30.76 -25.63 37.15
N ASN A 11 -31.94 -25.03 37.21
CA ASN A 11 -32.37 -24.00 36.28
C ASN A 11 -32.19 -22.61 36.90
N PHE A 12 -31.81 -21.64 36.06
CA PHE A 12 -31.84 -20.24 36.45
C PHE A 12 -33.28 -19.82 36.77
N ASP A 13 -33.45 -19.06 37.86
CA ASP A 13 -34.74 -18.54 38.36
C ASP A 13 -35.77 -19.60 38.78
N ASP A 14 -35.31 -20.80 39.18
CA ASP A 14 -36.18 -21.80 39.80
C ASP A 14 -36.44 -21.47 41.29
N HIS A 15 -37.60 -20.87 41.56
CA HIS A 15 -38.02 -20.50 42.92
C HIS A 15 -38.19 -21.68 43.88
N THR A 16 -38.28 -22.92 43.39
CA THR A 16 -38.54 -24.09 44.24
C THR A 16 -37.29 -24.63 44.90
N THR A 17 -36.14 -24.46 44.25
CA THR A 17 -34.84 -25.00 44.70
C THR A 17 -33.83 -23.92 45.07
N SER A 18 -34.05 -22.68 44.65
CA SER A 18 -33.15 -21.55 44.93
C SER A 18 -33.05 -21.25 46.43
N ASP A 19 -31.83 -21.03 46.91
CA ASP A 19 -31.50 -20.73 48.31
C ASP A 19 -30.93 -19.32 48.49
N VAL A 20 -30.69 -18.58 47.39
CA VAL A 20 -30.19 -17.20 47.38
C VAL A 20 -30.92 -16.37 46.33
N ARG A 21 -31.11 -15.09 46.60
CA ARG A 21 -31.64 -14.11 45.65
C ARG A 21 -30.56 -13.07 45.32
N VAL A 22 -30.36 -12.82 44.03
CA VAL A 22 -29.40 -11.82 43.55
C VAL A 22 -30.16 -10.64 42.96
N CYS A 23 -29.74 -9.42 43.26
CA CYS A 23 -30.26 -8.21 42.66
C CYS A 23 -29.11 -7.34 42.15
N PHE A 24 -29.28 -6.83 40.92
CA PHE A 24 -28.41 -5.79 40.37
C PHE A 24 -29.08 -4.44 40.59
N LYS A 25 -28.52 -3.62 41.48
CA LYS A 25 -29.10 -2.33 41.84
C LYS A 25 -28.87 -1.30 40.74
N LEU A 26 -29.98 -0.80 40.21
CA LEU A 26 -30.05 0.39 39.39
C LEU A 26 -30.40 1.59 40.29
N ILE A 27 -29.70 2.70 40.13
CA ILE A 27 -30.03 3.95 40.82
C ILE A 27 -31.44 4.38 40.36
N ASP A 28 -32.35 4.58 41.33
CA ASP A 28 -33.73 5.06 41.14
C ASP A 28 -34.78 4.10 40.55
N GLU A 29 -34.51 2.78 40.45
CA GLU A 29 -35.49 1.78 40.01
C GLU A 29 -35.79 0.72 41.09
N GLN A 30 -36.92 0.03 40.96
CA GLN A 30 -37.27 -1.07 41.88
C GLN A 30 -36.32 -2.25 41.66
N PRO A 31 -35.77 -2.86 42.72
CA PRO A 31 -34.83 -3.97 42.60
C PRO A 31 -35.53 -5.21 42.01
N GLU A 32 -35.08 -5.65 40.83
CA GLU A 32 -35.43 -6.96 40.29
C GLU A 32 -34.57 -8.04 40.97
N TRP A 33 -35.23 -9.07 41.50
CA TRP A 33 -34.57 -10.13 42.26
C TRP A 33 -34.64 -11.44 41.47
N PHE A 34 -33.47 -12.00 41.18
CA PHE A 34 -33.32 -13.29 40.49
C PHE A 34 -33.11 -14.40 41.51
N SER A 35 -33.86 -15.50 41.37
CA SER A 35 -33.69 -16.67 42.25
C SER A 35 -32.54 -17.53 41.74
N CYS A 36 -31.59 -17.82 42.62
CA CYS A 36 -30.33 -18.46 42.29
C CYS A 36 -29.94 -19.53 43.32
N HIS A 37 -28.89 -20.28 42.99
CA HIS A 37 -28.34 -21.35 43.81
C HIS A 37 -26.93 -20.97 44.28
N SER A 38 -26.73 -20.93 45.60
CA SER A 38 -25.47 -20.53 46.22
C SER A 38 -24.30 -21.40 45.78
N SER A 39 -24.55 -22.69 45.51
CA SER A 39 -23.56 -23.64 44.97
C SER A 39 -23.07 -23.20 43.58
N VAL A 40 -23.99 -22.98 42.65
CA VAL A 40 -23.69 -22.54 41.27
C VAL A 40 -22.95 -21.21 41.27
N LEU A 41 -23.44 -20.23 42.04
CA LEU A 41 -22.81 -18.90 42.12
C LEU A 41 -21.40 -18.98 42.71
N SER A 42 -21.22 -19.67 43.84
CA SER A 42 -19.92 -19.76 44.52
C SER A 42 -18.90 -20.57 43.70
N GLN A 43 -19.35 -21.56 42.94
CA GLN A 43 -18.49 -22.34 42.06
C GLN A 43 -18.00 -21.52 40.86
N ASN A 44 -18.88 -20.69 40.27
CA ASN A 44 -18.58 -19.99 39.04
C ASN A 44 -18.00 -18.59 39.22
N SER A 45 -18.07 -18.01 40.43
CA SER A 45 -17.63 -16.64 40.71
C SER A 45 -16.95 -16.53 42.07
N LYS A 46 -15.73 -16.00 42.03
CA LYS A 46 -14.98 -15.68 43.24
C LYS A 46 -15.71 -14.66 44.12
N TYR A 47 -16.32 -13.65 43.50
CA TYR A 47 -17.07 -12.61 44.21
C TYR A 47 -18.22 -13.21 45.03
N PHE A 48 -19.04 -14.08 44.41
CA PHE A 48 -20.15 -14.72 45.11
C PHE A 48 -19.67 -15.67 46.19
N SER A 49 -18.60 -16.43 45.95
CA SER A 49 -17.99 -17.30 46.96
C SER A 49 -17.55 -16.52 48.21
N ASP A 50 -16.80 -15.43 48.02
CA ASP A 50 -16.31 -14.59 49.11
C ASP A 50 -17.47 -13.95 49.89
N ARG A 51 -18.48 -13.44 49.17
CA ARG A 51 -19.61 -12.72 49.78
C ARG A 51 -20.57 -13.66 50.51
N LEU A 52 -20.80 -14.86 50.00
CA LEU A 52 -21.64 -15.87 50.65
C LEU A 52 -20.91 -16.53 51.83
N GLY A 53 -19.58 -16.66 51.76
CA GLY A 53 -18.77 -17.18 52.87
C GLY A 53 -18.66 -16.24 54.07
N GLN A 54 -18.78 -14.92 53.88
CA GLN A 54 -18.77 -13.92 54.95
C GLN A 54 -20.10 -13.84 55.72
N ASN A 55 -21.21 -14.22 55.09
CA ASN A 55 -22.52 -14.11 55.69
C ASN A 55 -22.75 -15.26 56.68
N ASP A 56 -22.68 -14.93 57.96
CA ASP A 56 -23.00 -15.80 59.09
C ASP A 56 -24.52 -16.12 59.13
N ILE A 57 -24.99 -16.97 58.19
CA ILE A 57 -26.22 -17.77 58.08
C ILE A 57 -27.60 -17.11 58.39
N ARG A 58 -27.69 -15.88 58.89
CA ARG A 58 -28.95 -15.31 59.43
C ARG A 58 -29.52 -14.12 58.70
N SER A 59 -28.73 -13.39 57.92
CA SER A 59 -29.27 -12.31 57.08
C SER A 59 -29.71 -12.91 55.75
N ASN A 60 -31.03 -13.13 55.61
CA ASN A 60 -31.77 -13.42 54.38
C ASN A 60 -30.87 -13.45 53.14
N SER A 61 -30.61 -14.65 52.60
CA SER A 61 -29.72 -14.96 51.47
C SER A 61 -29.96 -14.06 50.25
N CYS A 62 -29.55 -12.81 50.34
CA CYS A 62 -29.81 -11.75 49.37
C CYS A 62 -28.46 -11.08 49.08
N VAL A 63 -28.08 -11.07 47.81
CA VAL A 63 -26.84 -10.45 47.34
C VAL A 63 -27.20 -9.29 46.43
N GLU A 64 -26.79 -8.08 46.82
CA GLU A 64 -27.06 -6.86 46.06
C GLU A 64 -25.77 -6.32 45.44
N ILE A 65 -25.71 -6.26 44.12
CA ILE A 65 -24.53 -5.81 43.35
C ILE A 65 -24.88 -4.49 42.69
N GLU A 66 -24.06 -3.46 42.88
CA GLU A 66 -24.19 -2.21 42.13
C GLU A 66 -23.63 -2.42 40.72
N CYS A 67 -24.42 -2.09 39.69
CA CYS A 67 -23.97 -2.13 38.31
C CYS A 67 -24.35 -0.84 37.56
N PRO A 68 -23.52 -0.35 36.62
CA PRO A 68 -23.89 0.77 35.76
C PRO A 68 -25.14 0.45 34.94
N ARG A 69 -26.04 1.44 34.78
CA ARG A 69 -27.30 1.25 34.04
C ARG A 69 -27.11 0.71 32.63
N ALA A 70 -26.11 1.22 31.91
CA ALA A 70 -25.79 0.78 30.56
C ALA A 70 -25.32 -0.69 30.46
N GLN A 71 -24.98 -1.32 31.60
CA GLN A 71 -24.44 -2.67 31.66
C GLN A 71 -25.41 -3.69 32.27
N TYR A 72 -26.59 -3.26 32.75
CA TYR A 72 -27.53 -4.12 33.47
C TYR A 72 -27.84 -5.43 32.73
N ASP A 73 -28.20 -5.34 31.45
CA ASP A 73 -28.55 -6.51 30.64
C ASP A 73 -27.38 -7.49 30.50
N HIS A 74 -26.14 -6.99 30.52
CA HIS A 74 -24.95 -7.82 30.47
C HIS A 74 -24.69 -8.54 31.80
N TYR A 75 -24.97 -7.91 32.94
CA TYR A 75 -24.90 -8.57 34.26
C TYR A 75 -25.97 -9.65 34.39
N VAL A 76 -27.19 -9.39 33.93
CA VAL A 76 -28.27 -10.39 33.90
C VAL A 76 -27.92 -11.54 32.95
N LYS A 77 -27.40 -11.25 31.75
CA LYS A 77 -26.95 -12.28 30.81
C LYS A 77 -25.82 -13.12 31.41
N MET A 78 -24.80 -12.50 31.99
CA MET A 78 -23.71 -13.18 32.69
C MET A 78 -24.22 -14.15 33.77
N LEU A 79 -25.19 -13.71 34.57
CA LEU A 79 -25.79 -14.55 35.61
C LEU A 79 -26.50 -15.77 35.04
N LYS A 80 -27.24 -15.60 33.92
CA LYS A 80 -27.88 -16.71 33.19
C LYS A 80 -26.84 -17.70 32.65
N LEU A 81 -25.71 -17.20 32.15
CA LEU A 81 -24.65 -18.03 31.57
C LEU A 81 -23.95 -18.93 32.60
N MET A 82 -23.94 -18.58 33.89
CA MET A 82 -23.40 -19.46 34.94
C MET A 82 -24.14 -20.81 35.07
N TYR A 83 -25.37 -20.90 34.55
CA TYR A 83 -26.17 -22.12 34.55
C TYR A 83 -25.98 -22.98 33.29
N LEU A 84 -25.28 -22.46 32.29
CA LEU A 84 -24.97 -23.19 31.07
C LEU A 84 -23.67 -23.99 31.21
N PRO A 85 -23.56 -25.16 30.55
CA PRO A 85 -22.27 -25.78 30.31
C PRO A 85 -21.31 -24.83 29.63
N GLY A 86 -20.02 -24.90 29.98
CA GLY A 86 -18.99 -24.06 29.36
C GLY A 86 -18.99 -24.12 27.83
N GLU A 87 -19.24 -25.30 27.26
CA GLU A 87 -19.33 -25.52 25.81
C GLU A 87 -20.46 -24.73 25.14
N SER A 88 -21.55 -24.44 25.85
CA SER A 88 -22.73 -23.73 25.33
C SER A 88 -22.69 -22.22 25.54
N ILE A 89 -21.69 -21.69 26.26
CA ILE A 89 -21.58 -20.24 26.51
C ILE A 89 -21.28 -19.49 25.21
N VAL A 90 -20.40 -20.02 24.36
CA VAL A 90 -20.01 -19.39 23.08
C VAL A 90 -21.23 -19.23 22.16
N ASP A 91 -22.09 -20.25 22.09
CA ASP A 91 -23.31 -20.28 21.26
C ASP A 91 -24.39 -19.27 21.72
N SER A 92 -24.22 -18.65 22.89
CA SER A 92 -25.19 -17.70 23.46
C SER A 92 -24.99 -16.25 22.98
N PHE A 93 -23.91 -15.97 22.25
CA PHE A 93 -23.57 -14.64 21.76
C PHE A 93 -23.93 -14.47 20.29
N ASP A 94 -24.44 -13.28 19.97
CA ASP A 94 -24.89 -12.88 18.63
C ASP A 94 -24.12 -11.67 18.09
N SER A 95 -23.27 -11.04 18.91
CA SER A 95 -22.52 -9.85 18.59
C SER A 95 -21.32 -9.69 19.52
N VAL A 96 -20.23 -9.08 19.00
CA VAL A 96 -19.02 -8.73 19.77
C VAL A 96 -19.38 -7.78 20.90
N LYS A 97 -20.22 -6.77 20.64
CA LYS A 97 -20.73 -5.85 21.67
C LYS A 97 -21.42 -6.56 22.86
N SER A 98 -22.27 -7.56 22.59
CA SER A 98 -22.91 -8.35 23.66
C SER A 98 -21.87 -9.09 24.49
N ALA A 99 -20.92 -9.75 23.81
CA ALA A 99 -19.84 -10.51 24.43
C ALA A 99 -18.91 -9.62 25.26
N LEU A 100 -18.51 -8.44 24.76
CA LEU A 100 -17.68 -7.47 25.47
C LEU A 100 -18.34 -6.95 26.75
N GLY A 101 -19.63 -6.63 26.72
CA GLY A 101 -20.32 -6.19 27.93
C GLY A 101 -20.43 -7.29 28.98
N VAL A 102 -20.69 -8.54 28.56
CA VAL A 102 -20.68 -9.70 29.47
C VAL A 102 -19.27 -10.01 29.96
N LEU A 103 -18.25 -9.81 29.13
CA LEU A 103 -16.84 -9.96 29.49
C LEU A 103 -16.45 -8.99 30.60
N ARG A 104 -16.81 -7.70 30.48
CA ARG A 104 -16.59 -6.70 31.53
C ARG A 104 -17.25 -7.10 32.85
N ALA A 105 -18.50 -7.57 32.80
CA ALA A 105 -19.27 -7.96 33.97
C ALA A 105 -18.77 -9.28 34.60
N SER A 106 -18.38 -10.26 33.79
CA SER A 106 -17.81 -11.52 34.27
C SER A 106 -16.43 -11.31 34.89
N ASN A 107 -15.58 -10.47 34.29
CA ASN A 107 -14.27 -10.13 34.84
C ASN A 107 -14.39 -9.40 36.19
N SER A 108 -15.32 -8.43 36.31
CA SER A 108 -15.52 -7.68 37.56
C SER A 108 -15.97 -8.56 38.73
N LEU A 109 -16.75 -9.61 38.46
CA LEU A 109 -17.21 -10.58 39.45
C LEU A 109 -16.32 -11.83 39.55
N GLY A 110 -15.20 -11.89 38.81
CA GLY A 110 -14.28 -13.02 38.82
C GLY A 110 -14.93 -14.33 38.36
N CYS A 111 -15.66 -14.30 37.25
CA CYS A 111 -16.41 -15.43 36.71
C CYS A 111 -15.67 -16.12 35.57
N GLU A 112 -14.64 -16.92 35.91
CA GLU A 112 -13.66 -17.44 34.96
C GLU A 112 -14.28 -18.21 33.78
N LEU A 113 -15.29 -19.05 34.03
CA LEU A 113 -15.94 -19.84 32.97
C LEU A 113 -16.63 -18.95 31.93
N VAL A 114 -17.36 -17.92 32.39
CA VAL A 114 -18.06 -16.98 31.50
C VAL A 114 -17.06 -16.09 30.79
N THR A 115 -16.03 -15.60 31.49
CA THR A 115 -14.94 -14.80 30.92
C THR A 115 -14.26 -15.54 29.77
N LYS A 116 -13.89 -16.82 29.97
CA LYS A 116 -13.30 -17.67 28.92
C LYS A 116 -14.25 -17.88 27.74
N GLY A 117 -15.55 -18.11 28.00
CA GLY A 117 -16.55 -18.23 26.94
C GLY A 117 -16.72 -16.96 26.10
N CYS A 118 -16.70 -15.78 26.75
CA CYS A 118 -16.72 -14.49 26.05
C CYS A 118 -15.47 -14.30 25.18
N ILE A 119 -14.28 -14.59 25.72
CA ILE A 119 -13.02 -14.47 24.99
C ILE A 119 -13.02 -15.39 23.77
N ALA A 120 -13.40 -16.66 23.94
CA ALA A 120 -13.46 -17.63 22.85
C ALA A 120 -14.44 -17.21 21.75
N TYR A 121 -15.58 -16.61 22.10
CA TYR A 121 -16.50 -16.06 21.11
C TYR A 121 -15.88 -14.89 20.34
N ILE A 122 -15.34 -13.90 21.05
CA ILE A 122 -14.74 -12.70 20.43
C ILE A 122 -13.59 -13.13 19.51
N GLU A 123 -12.71 -14.00 19.99
CA GLU A 123 -11.62 -14.60 19.21
C GLU A 123 -12.10 -15.41 18.00
N ALA A 124 -13.36 -15.85 17.93
CA ALA A 124 -13.85 -16.65 16.80
C ALA A 124 -14.52 -15.81 15.69
N VAL A 125 -14.85 -14.55 15.95
CA VAL A 125 -15.65 -13.71 15.04
C VAL A 125 -14.84 -12.53 14.48
N PRO A 126 -15.25 -11.94 13.34
CA PRO A 126 -14.72 -10.66 12.89
C PRO A 126 -15.26 -9.53 13.78
N TRP A 127 -14.51 -8.44 13.86
CA TRP A 127 -14.90 -7.21 14.53
C TRP A 127 -14.49 -6.00 13.69
N ASP A 128 -15.15 -4.87 13.91
CA ASP A 128 -14.80 -3.60 13.27
C ASP A 128 -13.83 -2.75 14.12
N ASP A 129 -13.39 -1.62 13.58
CA ASP A 129 -12.41 -0.74 14.24
C ASP A 129 -12.90 -0.18 15.59
N ASN A 130 -14.22 0.04 15.76
CA ASN A 130 -14.76 0.52 17.04
C ASN A 130 -14.76 -0.61 18.08
N GLU A 131 -15.15 -1.81 17.64
CA GLU A 131 -15.10 -3.01 18.47
C GLU A 131 -13.66 -3.37 18.85
N GLU A 132 -12.68 -3.15 17.96
CA GLU A 132 -11.25 -3.32 18.25
C GLU A 132 -10.78 -2.41 19.40
N GLU A 133 -11.11 -1.11 19.37
CA GLU A 133 -10.74 -0.18 20.44
C GLU A 133 -11.37 -0.59 21.79
N GLU A 134 -12.62 -1.07 21.77
CA GLU A 134 -13.25 -1.62 22.97
C GLU A 134 -12.55 -2.91 23.46
N ILE A 135 -12.13 -3.80 22.55
CA ILE A 135 -11.36 -5.00 22.89
C ILE A 135 -10.04 -4.60 23.55
N LEU A 136 -9.32 -3.62 22.99
CA LEU A 136 -8.08 -3.10 23.55
C LEU A 136 -8.27 -2.48 24.94
N GLU A 137 -9.37 -1.76 25.16
CA GLU A 137 -9.73 -1.23 26.47
C GLU A 137 -9.95 -2.35 27.50
N VAL A 138 -10.77 -3.34 27.17
CA VAL A 138 -11.11 -4.45 28.08
C VAL A 138 -9.90 -5.33 28.36
N ALA A 139 -9.08 -5.61 27.34
CA ALA A 139 -7.89 -6.45 27.42
C ALA A 139 -6.92 -6.01 28.53
N ARG A 140 -6.80 -4.69 28.78
CA ARG A 140 -5.97 -4.13 29.88
C ARG A 140 -6.34 -4.66 31.26
N SER A 141 -7.59 -5.08 31.45
CA SER A 141 -8.12 -5.58 32.73
C SER A 141 -8.13 -7.11 32.86
N LEU A 142 -7.87 -7.85 31.77
CA LEU A 142 -7.94 -9.32 31.75
C LEU A 142 -6.62 -10.02 32.12
N GLY A 143 -5.49 -9.29 32.09
CA GLY A 143 -4.19 -9.88 32.38
C GLY A 143 -3.80 -10.96 31.35
N SER A 144 -3.50 -12.19 31.81
CA SER A 144 -3.10 -13.29 30.93
C SER A 144 -4.21 -13.80 30.01
N ASP A 145 -5.48 -13.57 30.37
CA ASP A 145 -6.61 -14.03 29.57
C ASP A 145 -6.77 -13.20 28.28
N ALA A 146 -6.17 -12.01 28.21
CA ALA A 146 -6.16 -11.17 27.01
C ALA A 146 -5.31 -11.71 25.86
N VAL A 147 -4.41 -12.67 26.12
CA VAL A 147 -3.36 -13.07 25.16
C VAL A 147 -3.96 -13.53 23.83
N SER A 148 -5.04 -14.29 23.82
CA SER A 148 -5.63 -14.80 22.59
C SER A 148 -6.38 -13.72 21.79
N LEU A 149 -7.00 -12.75 22.47
CA LEU A 149 -7.61 -11.58 21.84
C LEU A 149 -6.55 -10.70 21.18
N LEU A 150 -5.47 -10.41 21.91
CA LEU A 150 -4.40 -9.52 21.44
C LEU A 150 -3.51 -10.17 20.38
N ALA A 151 -3.50 -11.50 20.27
CA ALA A 151 -2.70 -12.21 19.27
C ALA A 151 -3.01 -11.78 17.82
N ARG A 152 -4.25 -11.35 17.54
CA ARG A 152 -4.67 -10.83 16.22
C ARG A 152 -4.18 -9.39 15.95
N LEU A 153 -3.90 -8.64 17.01
CA LEU A 153 -3.52 -7.22 16.97
C LEU A 153 -2.01 -7.02 17.13
N HIS A 154 -1.28 -8.09 17.42
CA HIS A 154 0.17 -8.04 17.49
C HIS A 154 0.76 -7.78 16.10
N ALA A 155 1.71 -6.86 16.04
CA ALA A 155 2.53 -6.64 14.86
C ALA A 155 3.13 -7.98 14.40
N PRO A 156 2.98 -8.35 13.11
CA PRO A 156 3.62 -9.54 12.56
C PRO A 156 5.14 -9.45 12.70
N SER A 157 5.83 -10.59 12.61
CA SER A 157 7.29 -10.57 12.52
C SER A 157 7.76 -9.92 11.22
N ALA A 158 8.93 -9.29 11.22
CA ALA A 158 9.53 -8.70 10.02
C ALA A 158 9.61 -9.70 8.85
N ASP A 159 9.92 -10.98 9.12
CA ASP A 159 9.92 -12.04 8.10
C ASP A 159 8.52 -12.29 7.51
N ALA A 160 7.47 -12.25 8.33
CA ALA A 160 6.10 -12.39 7.85
C ALA A 160 5.71 -11.21 6.95
N VAL A 161 6.02 -9.98 7.38
CA VAL A 161 5.79 -8.75 6.58
C VAL A 161 6.53 -8.84 5.25
N LYS A 162 7.82 -9.19 5.27
CA LYS A 162 8.64 -9.39 4.07
C LYS A 162 8.03 -10.42 3.11
N ASN A 163 7.58 -11.57 3.60
CA ASN A 163 7.00 -12.62 2.76
C ASN A 163 5.68 -12.19 2.10
N VAL A 164 4.83 -11.48 2.84
CA VAL A 164 3.60 -10.89 2.30
C VAL A 164 3.95 -9.83 1.24
N PHE A 165 4.92 -8.97 1.51
CA PHE A 165 5.37 -7.93 0.59
C PHE A 165 5.92 -8.51 -0.73
N ILE A 166 6.79 -9.52 -0.65
CA ILE A 166 7.29 -10.25 -1.82
C ILE A 166 6.14 -10.86 -2.62
N SER A 167 5.17 -11.46 -1.95
CA SER A 167 4.02 -12.09 -2.61
C SER A 167 3.15 -11.04 -3.31
N ALA A 168 2.91 -9.89 -2.66
CA ALA A 168 2.18 -8.77 -3.25
C ALA A 168 2.89 -8.25 -4.52
N ILE A 169 4.22 -8.08 -4.50
CA ILE A 169 4.98 -7.68 -5.69
C ILE A 169 4.86 -8.72 -6.81
N ARG A 170 4.91 -10.01 -6.49
CA ARG A 170 4.73 -11.09 -7.49
C ARG A 170 3.37 -11.05 -8.17
N PHE A 171 2.30 -10.77 -7.43
CA PHE A 171 0.97 -10.55 -8.01
C PHE A 171 0.89 -9.24 -8.80
N ALA A 172 1.40 -8.13 -8.25
CA ALA A 172 1.37 -6.81 -8.87
C ALA A 172 2.12 -6.73 -10.21
N THR A 173 3.07 -7.63 -10.44
CA THR A 173 3.92 -7.69 -11.65
C THR A 173 3.63 -8.89 -12.56
N CYS A 174 2.57 -9.66 -12.27
CA CYS A 174 2.18 -10.85 -13.04
C CYS A 174 3.33 -11.88 -13.23
N MET A 175 4.19 -12.02 -12.21
CA MET A 175 5.25 -13.03 -12.24
C MET A 175 4.71 -14.45 -12.11
N GLU A 176 3.60 -14.62 -11.40
CA GLU A 176 2.93 -15.91 -11.26
C GLU A 176 2.00 -16.16 -12.45
N THR A 177 2.30 -17.20 -13.22
CA THR A 177 1.54 -17.59 -14.43
C THR A 177 0.30 -18.44 -14.13
N LEU A 178 0.10 -18.84 -12.87
CA LEU A 178 -0.92 -19.81 -12.48
C LEU A 178 -1.96 -19.13 -11.59
N PHE A 179 -3.24 -19.37 -11.89
CA PHE A 179 -4.44 -19.10 -11.06
C PHE A 179 -5.06 -17.69 -11.16
N PRO A 180 -6.24 -17.43 -10.54
CA PRO A 180 -7.62 -17.85 -10.87
C PRO A 180 -8.43 -16.63 -11.47
N PRO A 181 -9.75 -16.67 -11.72
CA PRO A 181 -10.43 -15.76 -12.69
C PRO A 181 -10.54 -14.26 -12.31
N PHE A 182 -9.88 -13.81 -11.24
CA PHE A 182 -9.97 -12.44 -10.70
C PHE A 182 -8.61 -11.70 -10.69
N LEU A 183 -7.75 -12.01 -11.66
CA LEU A 183 -6.37 -11.49 -11.72
C LEU A 183 -6.29 -9.96 -11.75
N ASP A 184 -7.19 -9.27 -12.45
CA ASP A 184 -7.13 -7.82 -12.58
C ASP A 184 -7.42 -7.10 -11.25
N ASP A 185 -8.41 -7.58 -10.49
CA ASP A 185 -8.75 -7.04 -9.17
C ASP A 185 -7.62 -7.33 -8.18
N LEU A 186 -7.09 -8.56 -8.19
CA LEU A 186 -6.01 -8.97 -7.30
C LEU A 186 -4.71 -8.20 -7.60
N LYS A 187 -4.37 -7.99 -8.86
CA LYS A 187 -3.20 -7.20 -9.27
C LYS A 187 -3.33 -5.76 -8.80
N THR A 188 -4.49 -5.14 -9.03
CA THR A 188 -4.76 -3.76 -8.62
C THR A 188 -4.67 -3.61 -7.10
N SER A 189 -5.33 -4.51 -6.36
CA SER A 189 -5.21 -4.53 -4.90
C SER A 189 -3.77 -4.77 -4.44
N ALA A 190 -3.03 -5.66 -5.09
CA ALA A 190 -1.63 -5.90 -4.74
C ALA A 190 -0.76 -4.65 -4.95
N GLN A 191 -1.00 -3.89 -6.03
CA GLN A 191 -0.33 -2.61 -6.27
C GLN A 191 -0.65 -1.58 -5.17
N GLU A 192 -1.93 -1.39 -4.87
CA GLU A 192 -2.41 -0.45 -3.84
C GLU A 192 -1.89 -0.81 -2.44
N GLN A 193 -1.94 -2.09 -2.06
CA GLN A 193 -1.47 -2.55 -0.75
C GLN A 193 0.06 -2.48 -0.65
N THR A 194 0.78 -2.76 -1.74
CA THR A 194 2.24 -2.56 -1.79
C THR A 194 2.58 -1.09 -1.59
N ASP A 195 1.85 -0.17 -2.25
CA ASP A 195 2.04 1.27 -2.07
C ASP A 195 1.73 1.74 -0.64
N PHE A 196 0.69 1.17 -0.01
CA PHE A 196 0.33 1.45 1.38
C PHE A 196 1.40 0.95 2.36
N MET A 197 1.90 -0.28 2.17
CA MET A 197 2.94 -0.86 3.01
C MET A 197 4.26 -0.06 2.98
N ILE A 198 4.55 0.63 1.88
CA ILE A 198 5.78 1.43 1.74
C ILE A 198 5.70 2.77 2.51
N HIS A 199 4.51 3.19 2.94
CA HIS A 199 4.35 4.49 3.59
C HIS A 199 5.13 4.56 4.92
N GLU A 200 5.76 5.72 5.16
CA GLU A 200 6.59 6.23 6.28
C GLU A 200 6.55 5.50 7.64
N ASP A 201 6.93 4.22 7.68
CA ASP A 201 7.30 3.52 8.91
C ASP A 201 8.79 3.10 8.84
N ASP A 202 9.48 3.22 9.97
CA ASP A 202 10.88 2.80 10.13
C ASP A 202 11.03 1.29 9.87
N GLU A 203 10.00 0.50 10.21
CA GLU A 203 10.00 -0.95 9.98
C GLU A 203 9.93 -1.29 8.48
N THR A 204 9.18 -0.51 7.72
CA THR A 204 9.08 -0.62 6.26
C THR A 204 10.44 -0.41 5.61
N ALA A 205 11.22 0.57 6.07
CA ALA A 205 12.54 0.87 5.51
C ALA A 205 13.50 -0.34 5.56
N LEU A 206 13.41 -1.18 6.60
CA LEU A 206 14.22 -2.39 6.72
C LEU A 206 13.83 -3.44 5.67
N VAL A 207 12.54 -3.61 5.41
CA VAL A 207 12.03 -4.54 4.38
C VAL A 207 12.42 -4.04 2.98
N MET A 208 12.37 -2.73 2.74
CA MET A 208 12.74 -2.16 1.43
C MET A 208 14.23 -2.35 1.08
N MET A 209 15.07 -2.47 2.11
CA MET A 209 16.51 -2.66 1.99
C MET A 209 16.92 -4.14 1.92
N ASP A 210 15.96 -5.06 1.95
CA ASP A 210 16.21 -6.49 1.88
C ASP A 210 16.53 -6.94 0.44
N GLU A 211 17.57 -7.76 0.31
CA GLU A 211 18.06 -8.21 -1.00
C GLU A 211 17.07 -9.13 -1.73
N ASP A 212 16.25 -9.90 -1.00
CA ASP A 212 15.24 -10.76 -1.63
C ASP A 212 14.11 -9.89 -2.20
N VAL A 213 13.70 -8.85 -1.48
CA VAL A 213 12.70 -7.88 -1.96
C VAL A 213 13.22 -7.19 -3.22
N ARG A 214 14.46 -6.70 -3.20
CA ARG A 214 15.09 -6.07 -4.37
C ARG A 214 15.18 -7.02 -5.57
N SER A 215 15.59 -8.26 -5.33
CA SER A 215 15.66 -9.28 -6.37
C SER A 215 14.29 -9.53 -7.02
N VAL A 216 13.23 -9.59 -6.22
CA VAL A 216 11.86 -9.77 -6.69
C VAL A 216 11.39 -8.56 -7.50
N VAL A 217 11.69 -7.33 -7.08
CA VAL A 217 11.33 -6.14 -7.87
C VAL A 217 12.08 -6.12 -9.20
N GLN A 218 13.37 -6.47 -9.22
CA GLN A 218 14.14 -6.57 -10.46
C GLN A 218 13.59 -7.65 -11.42
N GLU A 219 13.19 -8.80 -10.90
CA GLU A 219 12.49 -9.85 -11.65
C GLU A 219 11.17 -9.31 -12.23
N GLY A 220 10.41 -8.58 -11.42
CA GLY A 220 9.15 -7.95 -11.80
C GLY A 220 9.30 -6.91 -12.92
N ILE A 221 10.29 -6.01 -12.82
CA ILE A 221 10.63 -5.05 -13.89
C ILE A 221 10.92 -5.79 -15.19
N THR A 222 11.77 -6.82 -15.13
CA THR A 222 12.15 -7.62 -16.30
C THR A 222 10.93 -8.31 -16.91
N LYS A 223 10.06 -8.89 -16.07
CA LYS A 223 8.83 -9.55 -16.47
C LYS A 223 7.88 -8.58 -17.17
N LEU A 224 7.61 -7.42 -16.59
CA LEU A 224 6.73 -6.40 -17.15
C LEU A 224 7.24 -5.87 -18.49
N LEU A 225 8.54 -5.58 -18.60
CA LEU A 225 9.15 -5.15 -19.87
C LEU A 225 9.07 -6.23 -20.94
N SER A 226 9.31 -7.49 -20.58
CA SER A 226 9.14 -8.62 -21.50
C SER A 226 7.67 -8.83 -21.92
N GLY A 227 6.73 -8.53 -21.02
CA GLY A 227 5.30 -8.52 -21.29
C GLY A 227 4.92 -7.44 -22.30
N LEU A 228 5.42 -6.20 -22.10
CA LEU A 228 5.24 -5.11 -23.05
C LEU A 228 5.79 -5.46 -24.43
N ARG A 229 7.01 -6.02 -24.49
CA ARG A 229 7.62 -6.48 -25.75
C ARG A 229 6.72 -7.48 -26.47
N THR A 230 6.26 -8.50 -25.75
CA THR A 230 5.34 -9.51 -26.31
C THR A 230 4.05 -8.87 -26.83
N GLY A 231 3.47 -7.94 -26.06
CA GLY A 231 2.28 -7.20 -26.49
C GLY A 231 2.53 -6.37 -27.75
N LEU A 232 3.68 -5.69 -27.84
CA LEU A 232 4.06 -4.92 -29.03
C LEU A 232 4.32 -5.80 -30.26
N ASP A 233 4.92 -6.97 -30.09
CA ASP A 233 5.13 -7.95 -31.16
C ASP A 233 3.79 -8.48 -31.71
N LEU A 234 2.76 -8.61 -30.86
CA LEU A 234 1.41 -9.06 -31.24
C LEU A 234 0.49 -7.91 -31.69
N LEU A 235 0.84 -6.66 -31.37
CA LEU A 235 0.00 -5.48 -31.57
C LEU A 235 -0.55 -5.38 -33.00
N ALA A 236 0.28 -5.65 -34.02
CA ALA A 236 -0.17 -5.56 -35.40
C ALA A 236 -1.32 -6.51 -35.70
N THR A 237 -1.25 -7.76 -35.20
CA THR A 237 -2.27 -8.78 -35.41
C THR A 237 -3.51 -8.57 -34.55
N GLU A 238 -3.35 -8.09 -33.32
CA GLU A 238 -4.46 -7.82 -32.41
C GLU A 238 -5.22 -6.56 -32.84
N PHE A 239 -4.52 -5.54 -33.31
CA PHE A 239 -5.13 -4.29 -33.78
C PHE A 239 -5.99 -4.50 -35.03
N ASP A 240 -5.62 -5.44 -35.92
CA ASP A 240 -6.45 -5.80 -37.07
C ASP A 240 -7.75 -6.52 -36.67
N GLN A 241 -7.76 -7.17 -35.51
CA GLN A 241 -8.94 -7.87 -34.98
C GLN A 241 -9.82 -6.93 -34.15
N SER A 242 -9.22 -6.18 -33.23
CA SER A 242 -9.90 -5.24 -32.33
C SER A 242 -8.93 -4.13 -31.90
N PRO A 243 -8.99 -2.95 -32.54
CA PRO A 243 -8.14 -1.80 -32.20
C PRO A 243 -8.23 -1.41 -30.72
N ASP A 244 -9.45 -1.34 -30.18
CA ASP A 244 -9.69 -0.92 -28.80
C ASP A 244 -9.10 -1.91 -27.78
N GLN A 245 -9.23 -3.22 -28.04
CA GLN A 245 -8.69 -4.25 -27.16
C GLN A 245 -7.16 -4.29 -27.23
N ALA A 246 -6.59 -4.11 -28.43
CA ALA A 246 -5.15 -4.06 -28.63
C ALA A 246 -4.53 -2.82 -27.94
N GLU A 247 -5.14 -1.64 -28.08
CA GLU A 247 -4.75 -0.43 -27.37
C GLU A 247 -4.85 -0.62 -25.85
N LYS A 248 -5.95 -1.19 -25.36
CA LYS A 248 -6.14 -1.49 -23.94
C LYS A 248 -5.05 -2.41 -23.38
N GLY A 249 -4.67 -3.47 -24.12
CA GLY A 249 -3.62 -4.41 -23.71
C GLY A 249 -2.27 -3.72 -23.48
N ILE A 250 -1.86 -2.87 -24.42
CA ILE A 250 -0.62 -2.08 -24.28
C ILE A 250 -0.73 -1.06 -23.15
N LEU A 251 -1.87 -0.38 -23.02
CA LEU A 251 -2.10 0.57 -21.93
C LEU A 251 -1.99 -0.07 -20.55
N CYS A 252 -2.59 -1.25 -20.35
CA CYS A 252 -2.46 -1.98 -19.10
C CYS A 252 -1.00 -2.33 -18.79
N SER A 253 -0.25 -2.81 -19.80
CA SER A 253 1.18 -3.10 -19.62
C SER A 253 1.99 -1.85 -19.27
N LEU A 254 1.69 -0.71 -19.89
CA LEU A 254 2.35 0.57 -19.58
C LEU A 254 1.96 1.09 -18.20
N ALA A 255 0.72 0.91 -17.75
CA ALA A 255 0.30 1.27 -16.40
C ALA A 255 1.03 0.42 -15.34
N ASP A 256 1.22 -0.87 -15.59
CA ASP A 256 1.99 -1.74 -14.68
C ASP A 256 3.49 -1.33 -14.62
N ILE A 257 4.08 -0.97 -15.77
CA ILE A 257 5.45 -0.45 -15.82
C ILE A 257 5.54 0.91 -15.12
N ASP A 258 4.53 1.75 -15.27
CA ASP A 258 4.46 3.04 -14.63
C ASP A 258 4.40 2.93 -13.09
N TRP A 259 3.65 1.96 -12.60
CA TRP A 259 3.59 1.60 -11.19
C TRP A 259 4.95 1.07 -10.69
N VAL A 260 5.56 0.11 -11.39
CA VAL A 260 6.85 -0.44 -10.95
C VAL A 260 7.97 0.60 -11.01
N ALA A 261 7.89 1.59 -11.91
CA ALA A 261 8.84 2.71 -11.94
C ALA A 261 8.73 3.58 -10.69
N ASN A 262 7.51 3.85 -10.19
CA ASN A 262 7.30 4.56 -8.93
C ASN A 262 7.82 3.74 -7.74
N LEU A 263 7.48 2.45 -7.70
CA LEU A 263 7.99 1.53 -6.70
C LEU A 263 9.54 1.52 -6.69
N SER A 264 10.15 1.42 -7.87
CA SER A 264 11.61 1.40 -8.03
C SER A 264 12.28 2.64 -7.43
N THR A 265 11.64 3.81 -7.49
CA THR A 265 12.14 5.03 -6.85
C THR A 265 12.06 4.97 -5.33
N LYS A 266 10.96 4.45 -4.77
CA LYS A 266 10.80 4.30 -3.32
C LYS A 266 11.80 3.31 -2.71
N ILE A 267 12.27 2.32 -3.48
CA ILE A 267 13.20 1.26 -3.02
C ILE A 267 14.65 1.48 -3.46
N GLU A 268 14.96 2.65 -4.02
CA GLU A 268 16.28 3.01 -4.55
C GLU A 268 16.81 2.08 -5.67
N MET A 269 15.91 1.49 -6.46
CA MET A 269 16.23 0.64 -7.62
C MET A 269 15.91 1.29 -8.97
N THR A 270 15.80 2.62 -9.04
CA THR A 270 15.48 3.35 -10.27
C THR A 270 16.42 3.03 -11.43
N HIS A 271 17.69 2.69 -11.15
CA HIS A 271 18.64 2.26 -12.19
C HIS A 271 18.16 1.03 -12.98
N ALA A 272 17.56 0.03 -12.31
CA ALA A 272 17.08 -1.18 -12.97
C ALA A 272 15.95 -0.86 -13.97
N PHE A 273 15.01 0.01 -13.57
CA PHE A 273 13.97 0.53 -14.44
C PHE A 273 14.56 1.31 -15.64
N VAL A 274 15.45 2.28 -15.39
CA VAL A 274 16.04 3.11 -16.45
C VAL A 274 16.82 2.27 -17.45
N SER A 275 17.60 1.29 -16.99
CA SER A 275 18.37 0.38 -17.86
C SER A 275 17.43 -0.43 -18.75
N GLY A 276 16.44 -1.10 -18.16
CA GLY A 276 15.49 -1.91 -18.91
C GLY A 276 14.64 -1.07 -19.89
N TRP A 277 14.23 0.12 -19.48
CA TRP A 277 13.50 1.05 -20.34
C TRP A 277 14.37 1.52 -21.52
N SER A 278 15.62 1.87 -21.27
CA SER A 278 16.57 2.29 -22.30
C SER A 278 16.83 1.18 -23.33
N GLU A 279 16.95 -0.07 -22.89
CA GLU A 279 17.11 -1.22 -23.79
C GLU A 279 15.87 -1.48 -24.64
N MET A 280 14.68 -1.29 -24.08
CA MET A 280 13.41 -1.51 -24.78
C MET A 280 13.03 -0.36 -25.73
N SER A 281 13.56 0.84 -25.50
CA SER A 281 13.16 2.10 -26.17
C SER A 281 13.17 2.01 -27.69
N GLY A 282 14.23 1.45 -28.29
CA GLY A 282 14.34 1.32 -29.75
C GLY A 282 13.26 0.41 -30.34
N HIS A 283 12.91 -0.67 -29.64
CA HIS A 283 11.87 -1.59 -30.08
C HIS A 283 10.48 -0.96 -29.96
N ILE A 284 10.19 -0.28 -28.83
CA ILE A 284 8.92 0.44 -28.64
C ILE A 284 8.68 1.39 -29.80
N LEU A 285 9.64 2.27 -30.08
CA LEU A 285 9.52 3.27 -31.14
C LEU A 285 9.39 2.63 -32.53
N SER A 286 10.10 1.54 -32.79
CA SER A 286 9.99 0.83 -34.08
C SER A 286 8.58 0.31 -34.37
N VAL A 287 7.80 -0.01 -33.33
CA VAL A 287 6.42 -0.50 -33.47
C VAL A 287 5.42 0.64 -33.47
N VAL A 288 5.47 1.54 -32.49
CA VAL A 288 4.41 2.55 -32.30
C VAL A 288 4.47 3.70 -33.30
N GLN A 289 5.62 3.88 -33.98
CA GLN A 289 5.77 4.85 -35.06
C GLN A 289 5.38 4.29 -36.43
N ASP A 290 4.90 3.04 -36.53
CA ASP A 290 4.40 2.50 -37.79
C ASP A 290 3.25 3.38 -38.32
N SER A 291 3.26 3.60 -39.64
CA SER A 291 2.23 4.35 -40.36
C SER A 291 0.80 3.85 -40.07
N LYS A 292 0.63 2.57 -39.74
CA LYS A 292 -0.62 1.92 -39.32
C LYS A 292 -1.25 2.61 -38.12
N TYR A 293 -0.44 3.13 -37.19
CA TYR A 293 -0.91 3.76 -35.96
C TYR A 293 -0.81 5.29 -36.00
N SER A 294 -0.53 5.89 -37.16
CA SER A 294 -0.32 7.33 -37.30
C SER A 294 -1.47 8.17 -36.74
N SER A 295 -2.73 7.76 -36.98
CA SER A 295 -3.94 8.41 -36.49
C SER A 295 -4.62 7.71 -35.30
N GLY A 296 -3.96 6.74 -34.65
CA GLY A 296 -4.51 5.96 -33.53
C GLY A 296 -3.53 5.83 -32.36
N LEU A 297 -3.84 4.93 -31.41
CA LEU A 297 -3.03 4.66 -30.22
C LEU A 297 -2.72 5.90 -29.37
N TRP A 298 -3.63 6.88 -29.34
CA TRP A 298 -3.35 8.17 -28.70
C TRP A 298 -3.14 8.04 -27.21
N ALA A 299 -3.90 7.16 -26.54
CA ALA A 299 -3.74 6.92 -25.12
C ALA A 299 -2.41 6.19 -24.85
N VAL A 300 -2.04 5.20 -25.69
CA VAL A 300 -0.72 4.54 -25.60
C VAL A 300 0.41 5.55 -25.81
N LYS A 301 0.30 6.40 -26.83
CA LYS A 301 1.32 7.42 -27.15
C LYS A 301 1.51 8.39 -26.00
N ALA A 302 0.42 8.82 -25.38
CA ALA A 302 0.44 9.60 -24.17
C ALA A 302 1.15 8.82 -23.05
N LYS A 303 0.66 7.64 -22.67
CA LYS A 303 1.25 6.88 -21.55
C LYS A 303 2.74 6.55 -21.77
N LEU A 304 3.19 6.35 -23.01
CA LEU A 304 4.60 6.19 -23.35
C LEU A 304 5.44 7.42 -23.00
N ILE A 305 4.93 8.63 -23.25
CA ILE A 305 5.62 9.87 -22.88
C ILE A 305 5.69 10.01 -21.37
N GLU A 306 4.63 9.65 -20.66
CA GLU A 306 4.60 9.68 -19.20
C GLU A 306 5.66 8.75 -18.59
N VAL A 307 5.69 7.48 -18.99
CA VAL A 307 6.68 6.50 -18.51
C VAL A 307 8.10 6.89 -18.92
N THR A 308 8.28 7.37 -20.15
CA THR A 308 9.58 7.89 -20.61
C THR A 308 10.01 9.11 -19.80
N GLY A 309 9.05 9.97 -19.44
CA GLY A 309 9.26 11.13 -18.59
C GLY A 309 9.90 10.76 -17.27
N LYS A 310 9.45 9.68 -16.62
CA LYS A 310 10.06 9.16 -15.38
C LYS A 310 11.52 8.71 -15.59
N ALA A 311 11.82 8.06 -16.72
CA ALA A 311 13.19 7.67 -17.04
C ALA A 311 14.08 8.89 -17.31
N LEU A 312 13.58 9.89 -18.03
CA LEU A 312 14.28 11.15 -18.30
C LEU A 312 14.50 11.95 -17.00
N ASP A 313 13.50 12.03 -16.14
CA ASP A 313 13.54 12.71 -14.84
C ASP A 313 14.63 12.11 -13.95
N ALA A 314 14.63 10.79 -13.79
CA ALA A 314 15.62 10.06 -13.00
C ALA A 314 17.06 10.34 -13.48
N VAL A 315 17.28 10.41 -14.79
CA VAL A 315 18.61 10.70 -15.35
C VAL A 315 18.94 12.20 -15.31
N GLY A 316 17.96 13.05 -15.58
CA GLY A 316 18.10 14.51 -15.67
C GLY A 316 18.41 15.17 -14.32
N TYR A 317 17.83 14.67 -13.24
CA TYR A 317 18.09 15.17 -11.88
C TYR A 317 19.14 14.35 -11.12
N GLY A 318 19.73 13.33 -11.75
CA GLY A 318 20.88 12.61 -11.22
C GLY A 318 20.56 11.48 -10.23
N THR A 319 19.30 11.09 -10.07
CA THR A 319 18.89 9.86 -9.36
C THR A 319 19.55 8.63 -10.00
N VAL A 320 19.69 8.63 -11.32
CA VAL A 320 20.42 7.61 -12.08
C VAL A 320 21.56 8.25 -12.87
N VAL A 321 22.79 7.88 -12.53
CA VAL A 321 23.99 8.40 -13.19
C VAL A 321 24.36 7.51 -14.37
N LEU A 322 24.05 7.95 -15.58
CA LEU A 322 24.47 7.29 -16.82
C LEU A 322 25.69 7.97 -17.45
N PRO A 323 26.57 7.24 -18.16
CA PRO A 323 27.64 7.84 -18.98
C PRO A 323 27.10 8.80 -20.05
N ALA A 324 27.90 9.78 -20.48
CA ALA A 324 27.48 10.77 -21.47
C ALA A 324 26.93 10.16 -22.78
N PRO A 325 27.54 9.13 -23.38
CA PRO A 325 26.99 8.50 -24.59
C PRO A 325 25.59 7.91 -24.39
N SER A 326 25.33 7.33 -23.22
CA SER A 326 24.03 6.76 -22.88
C SER A 326 22.97 7.85 -22.69
N ARG A 327 23.30 8.96 -22.01
CA ARG A 327 22.40 10.11 -21.87
C ARG A 327 22.07 10.73 -23.23
N PHE A 328 23.08 10.89 -24.08
CA PHE A 328 22.91 11.40 -25.44
C PHE A 328 22.01 10.49 -26.28
N HIS A 329 22.26 9.17 -26.24
CA HIS A 329 21.44 8.18 -26.93
C HIS A 329 19.98 8.21 -26.47
N LEU A 330 19.74 8.29 -25.15
CA LEU A 330 18.38 8.36 -24.60
C LEU A 330 17.62 9.58 -25.14
N LEU A 331 18.25 10.75 -25.16
CA LEU A 331 17.66 11.98 -25.72
C LEU A 331 17.43 11.86 -27.23
N LYS A 332 18.41 11.40 -28.01
CA LYS A 332 18.27 11.26 -29.47
C LYS A 332 17.19 10.26 -29.86
N THR A 333 16.95 9.24 -29.03
CA THR A 333 15.90 8.24 -29.25
C THR A 333 14.52 8.82 -28.99
N TRP A 334 14.30 9.49 -27.86
CA TRP A 334 12.95 9.89 -27.44
C TRP A 334 12.53 11.31 -27.85
N LEU A 335 13.46 12.25 -27.98
CA LEU A 335 13.13 13.65 -28.27
C LEU A 335 12.30 13.82 -29.56
N PRO A 336 12.64 13.18 -30.71
CA PRO A 336 11.83 13.31 -31.92
C PRO A 336 10.41 12.76 -31.77
N TYR A 337 10.26 11.65 -31.02
CA TYR A 337 8.96 11.05 -30.74
C TYR A 337 8.10 11.96 -29.86
N ILE A 338 8.69 12.53 -28.80
CA ILE A 338 8.03 13.47 -27.89
C ILE A 338 7.56 14.71 -28.68
N GLN A 339 8.43 15.28 -29.51
CA GLN A 339 8.11 16.44 -30.36
C GLN A 339 6.93 16.18 -31.31
N THR A 340 6.99 15.05 -32.02
CA THR A 340 5.95 14.67 -33.00
C THR A 340 4.61 14.42 -32.31
N THR A 341 4.63 13.66 -31.21
CA THR A 341 3.43 13.31 -30.46
C THR A 341 2.79 14.53 -29.79
N LYS A 342 3.58 15.43 -29.17
CA LYS A 342 3.08 16.69 -28.60
C LYS A 342 2.35 17.53 -29.65
N ARG A 343 2.97 17.71 -30.83
CA ARG A 343 2.37 18.46 -31.94
C ARG A 343 1.05 17.85 -32.39
N SER A 344 0.98 16.53 -32.52
CA SER A 344 -0.26 15.85 -32.92
C SER A 344 -1.35 15.99 -31.86
N LEU A 345 -1.01 15.87 -30.58
CA LEU A 345 -1.97 16.00 -29.49
C LEU A 345 -2.55 17.42 -29.40
N ASP A 346 -1.70 18.44 -29.56
CA ASP A 346 -2.12 19.85 -29.60
C ASP A 346 -3.02 20.15 -30.82
N GLY A 347 -2.81 19.46 -31.94
CA GLY A 347 -3.65 19.56 -33.13
C GLY A 347 -5.01 18.88 -32.97
N ASN A 348 -5.05 17.75 -32.26
CA ASN A 348 -6.25 16.95 -32.03
C ASN A 348 -7.19 17.54 -30.95
N SER A 349 -6.72 18.48 -30.12
CA SER A 349 -7.48 19.05 -29.00
C SER A 349 -8.78 19.80 -29.40
N LYS A 350 -9.07 19.94 -30.69
CA LYS A 350 -10.34 20.49 -31.20
C LYS A 350 -11.42 19.42 -31.43
N GLY A 351 -11.08 18.13 -31.34
CA GLY A 351 -11.98 16.99 -31.51
C GLY A 351 -12.17 16.20 -30.21
N GLU A 352 -13.17 15.31 -30.22
CA GLU A 352 -13.68 14.52 -29.09
C GLU A 352 -12.60 13.92 -28.16
N MET A 353 -12.89 14.00 -26.85
CA MET A 353 -12.09 13.50 -25.73
C MET A 353 -10.76 14.24 -25.59
N SER A 354 -10.74 15.24 -24.70
CA SER A 354 -9.53 15.95 -24.28
C SER A 354 -8.56 14.98 -23.60
N LEU A 355 -7.80 14.22 -24.39
CA LEU A 355 -6.61 13.49 -23.97
C LEU A 355 -5.47 14.48 -23.67
N GLN A 356 -5.79 15.67 -23.14
CA GLN A 356 -4.82 16.63 -22.70
C GLN A 356 -4.10 16.02 -21.50
N MET A 357 -2.89 15.54 -21.77
CA MET A 357 -1.92 15.26 -20.74
C MET A 357 -1.72 16.50 -19.88
N ASP A 358 -1.53 16.28 -18.58
CA ASP A 358 -1.37 17.33 -17.58
C ASP A 358 -0.24 18.31 -17.98
N SER A 359 -0.50 19.61 -17.81
CA SER A 359 0.50 20.65 -18.07
C SER A 359 1.73 20.47 -17.19
N ASP A 360 1.55 20.01 -15.96
CA ASP A 360 2.64 19.78 -15.02
C ASP A 360 3.54 18.65 -15.50
N MET A 361 2.94 17.60 -16.06
CA MET A 361 3.69 16.46 -16.62
C MET A 361 4.53 16.89 -17.84
N TRP A 362 4.00 17.70 -18.75
CA TRP A 362 4.79 18.23 -19.87
C TRP A 362 5.94 19.13 -19.39
N GLN A 363 5.71 19.93 -18.35
CA GLN A 363 6.75 20.77 -17.78
C GLN A 363 7.86 19.92 -17.14
N ASN A 364 7.50 18.82 -16.46
CA ASN A 364 8.47 17.90 -15.86
C ASN A 364 9.35 17.26 -16.93
N VAL A 365 8.76 16.76 -18.02
CA VAL A 365 9.50 16.18 -19.15
C VAL A 365 10.42 17.20 -19.80
N GLU A 366 9.97 18.44 -20.00
CA GLU A 366 10.79 19.51 -20.57
C GLU A 366 11.98 19.82 -19.67
N SER A 367 11.73 20.01 -18.38
CA SER A 367 12.76 20.34 -17.40
C SER A 367 13.82 19.23 -17.29
N ALA A 368 13.38 17.97 -17.33
CA ALA A 368 14.28 16.82 -17.37
C ALA A 368 15.15 16.82 -18.65
N ILE A 369 14.56 17.07 -19.82
CA ILE A 369 15.30 17.17 -21.09
C ILE A 369 16.30 18.32 -21.04
N VAL A 370 15.90 19.51 -20.61
CA VAL A 370 16.77 20.69 -20.48
C VAL A 370 17.96 20.38 -19.57
N SER A 371 17.71 19.80 -18.39
CA SER A 371 18.76 19.40 -17.45
C SER A 371 19.74 18.39 -18.09
N MET A 372 19.20 17.36 -18.75
CA MET A 372 20.03 16.36 -19.43
C MET A 372 20.89 16.99 -20.53
N VAL A 373 20.32 17.85 -21.38
CA VAL A 373 21.08 18.57 -22.43
C VAL A 373 22.19 19.39 -21.77
N LEU A 374 21.91 20.17 -20.74
CA LEU A 374 22.90 20.98 -20.01
C LEU A 374 24.04 20.16 -19.40
N ALA A 375 23.83 18.87 -19.14
CA ALA A 375 24.82 17.94 -18.59
C ALA A 375 25.62 17.17 -19.67
N LEU A 376 25.31 17.32 -20.95
CA LEU A 376 26.07 16.68 -22.05
C LEU A 376 27.40 17.41 -22.37
N PRO A 377 28.37 16.71 -23.00
CA PRO A 377 29.51 17.35 -23.65
C PRO A 377 29.08 18.43 -24.65
N SER A 378 29.89 19.47 -24.84
CA SER A 378 29.52 20.64 -25.65
C SER A 378 29.21 20.32 -27.11
N ASP A 379 29.86 19.31 -27.69
CA ASP A 379 29.60 18.89 -29.07
C ASP A 379 28.26 18.14 -29.18
N ASP A 380 27.95 17.27 -28.22
CA ASP A 380 26.67 16.57 -28.13
C ASP A 380 25.51 17.55 -27.89
N GLN A 381 25.73 18.57 -27.04
CA GLN A 381 24.80 19.70 -26.88
C GLN A 381 24.54 20.41 -28.20
N ALA A 382 25.62 20.68 -28.96
CA ALA A 382 25.51 21.38 -30.24
C ALA A 382 24.69 20.57 -31.26
N ASP A 383 24.85 19.24 -31.29
CA ASP A 383 24.07 18.38 -32.18
C ASP A 383 22.56 18.50 -31.89
N ILE A 384 22.16 18.25 -30.64
CA ILE A 384 20.75 18.33 -30.21
C ILE A 384 20.16 19.73 -30.45
N LEU A 385 20.87 20.78 -30.03
CA LEU A 385 20.39 22.16 -30.21
C LEU A 385 20.29 22.55 -31.68
N SER A 386 21.21 22.08 -32.53
CA SER A 386 21.17 22.36 -33.97
C SER A 386 19.98 21.70 -34.65
N GLU A 387 19.64 20.47 -34.25
CA GLU A 387 18.48 19.74 -34.75
C GLU A 387 17.18 20.39 -34.26
N TRP A 388 17.10 20.75 -32.99
CA TRP A 388 15.96 21.50 -32.43
C TRP A 388 15.73 22.82 -33.16
N MET A 389 16.78 23.63 -33.40
CA MET A 389 16.65 24.89 -34.14
C MET A 389 16.21 24.69 -35.59
N LYS A 390 16.72 23.67 -36.29
CA LYS A 390 16.29 23.36 -37.66
C LYS A 390 14.80 23.02 -37.73
N ASN A 391 14.27 22.42 -36.67
CA ASN A 391 12.87 22.02 -36.59
C ASN A 391 12.00 23.02 -35.80
N ALA A 392 12.51 24.21 -35.44
CA ALA A 392 11.80 25.16 -34.58
C ALA A 392 10.49 25.71 -35.21
N GLU A 393 10.39 25.74 -36.54
CA GLU A 393 9.13 26.07 -37.22
C GLU A 393 8.05 24.99 -37.02
N GLN A 394 8.49 23.75 -36.78
CA GLN A 394 7.60 22.59 -36.63
C GLN A 394 7.33 22.26 -35.16
N PHE A 395 8.31 22.41 -34.28
CA PHE A 395 8.21 22.02 -32.87
C PHE A 395 8.61 23.17 -31.97
N ARG A 396 7.69 23.59 -31.09
CA ARG A 396 7.98 24.55 -30.02
C ARG A 396 8.39 23.88 -28.70
N TYR A 397 7.98 22.64 -28.52
CA TYR A 397 8.22 21.84 -27.32
C TYR A 397 9.24 20.75 -27.60
N PRO A 398 10.16 20.42 -26.67
CA PRO A 398 10.47 21.21 -25.48
C PRO A 398 11.11 22.54 -25.86
N ASP A 399 10.93 23.56 -25.01
CA ASP A 399 11.68 24.80 -25.13
C ASP A 399 13.12 24.60 -24.63
N LEU A 400 14.07 24.58 -25.57
CA LEU A 400 15.50 24.45 -25.26
C LEU A 400 16.22 25.80 -25.23
N THR A 401 15.50 26.91 -25.14
CA THR A 401 16.09 28.27 -25.14
C THR A 401 17.09 28.43 -24.00
N GLU A 402 16.77 27.99 -22.79
CA GLU A 402 17.70 28.05 -21.65
C GLU A 402 18.98 27.26 -21.93
N ALA A 403 18.84 26.01 -22.40
CA ALA A 403 19.98 25.17 -22.75
C ALA A 403 20.86 25.81 -23.82
N PHE A 404 20.24 26.45 -24.81
CA PHE A 404 20.93 27.19 -25.88
C PHE A 404 21.71 28.40 -25.35
N GLU A 405 21.10 29.22 -24.49
CA GLU A 405 21.75 30.38 -23.88
C GLU A 405 22.98 29.98 -23.06
N VAL A 406 22.83 28.95 -22.23
CA VAL A 406 23.92 28.41 -21.43
C VAL A 406 25.02 27.83 -22.31
N TRP A 407 24.68 27.09 -23.38
CA TRP A 407 25.65 26.57 -24.34
C TRP A 407 26.44 27.70 -25.01
N CYS A 408 25.78 28.78 -25.43
CA CYS A 408 26.42 29.96 -26.02
C CYS A 408 27.39 30.62 -25.03
N TYR A 409 26.97 30.81 -23.78
CA TYR A 409 27.79 31.37 -22.73
C TYR A 409 29.03 30.50 -22.44
N ARG A 410 28.85 29.19 -22.27
CA ARG A 410 29.93 28.22 -22.01
C ARG A 410 30.93 28.17 -23.17
N SER A 411 30.44 28.10 -24.41
CA SER A 411 31.26 28.09 -25.63
C SER A 411 32.11 29.36 -25.79
N LYS A 412 31.53 30.54 -25.52
CA LYS A 412 32.26 31.82 -25.58
C LYS A 412 33.31 31.92 -24.48
N THR A 413 32.99 31.46 -23.27
CA THR A 413 33.91 31.51 -22.12
C THR A 413 35.07 30.52 -22.28
N ALA A 414 34.80 29.32 -22.81
CA ALA A 414 35.84 28.33 -23.12
C ALA A 414 36.87 28.90 -24.11
N LYS A 415 36.42 29.58 -25.17
CA LYS A 415 37.31 30.27 -26.12
C LYS A 415 38.20 31.32 -25.45
N ARG A 416 37.66 32.12 -24.52
CA ARG A 416 38.45 33.11 -23.77
C ARG A 416 39.49 32.47 -22.86
N ARG A 417 39.16 31.37 -22.18
CA ARG A 417 40.09 30.62 -21.31
C ARG A 417 41.24 30.03 -22.11
N LEU A 418 40.97 29.52 -23.31
CA LEU A 418 42.02 29.00 -24.21
C LEU A 418 42.97 30.12 -24.66
N VAL A 419 42.44 31.27 -25.09
CA VAL A 419 43.28 32.41 -25.51
C VAL A 419 44.10 32.98 -24.33
N GLY A 420 43.49 33.13 -23.16
CA GLY A 420 44.19 33.60 -21.96
C GLY A 420 45.26 32.62 -21.45
N GLY A 421 44.99 31.31 -21.51
CA GLY A 421 45.94 30.27 -21.12
C GLY A 421 47.16 30.19 -22.04
N LEU A 422 46.97 30.41 -23.35
CA LEU A 422 48.07 30.50 -24.31
C LEU A 422 48.97 31.71 -24.02
N ASN A 423 48.40 32.85 -23.64
CA ASN A 423 49.18 34.03 -23.27
C ASN A 423 49.90 33.89 -21.90
N GLY A 424 49.36 33.07 -20.99
CA GLY A 424 49.96 32.83 -19.67
C GLY A 424 51.07 31.77 -19.66
N SER A 425 51.11 30.88 -20.65
CA SER A 425 52.08 29.78 -20.70
C SER A 425 53.43 30.19 -21.32
N SER A 426 53.55 31.39 -21.87
CA SER A 426 54.79 31.91 -22.45
C SER A 426 55.72 32.62 -21.45
N SER A 427 55.40 32.70 -20.16
CA SER A 427 56.15 33.52 -19.19
C SER A 427 56.85 32.78 -18.04
N SER A 428 56.88 31.45 -18.02
CA SER A 428 57.51 30.68 -16.93
C SER A 428 58.64 29.74 -17.42
N ASN A 429 59.75 30.32 -17.87
CA ASN A 429 61.04 29.62 -17.86
C ASN A 429 61.82 30.06 -16.60
N PRO A 430 61.83 29.28 -15.51
CA PRO A 430 62.72 29.54 -14.39
C PRO A 430 64.14 29.16 -14.83
N THR A 431 64.93 30.18 -15.13
CA THR A 431 66.36 30.03 -15.40
C THR A 431 67.03 29.72 -14.06
N VAL A 432 67.27 28.43 -13.80
CA VAL A 432 68.23 27.98 -12.80
C VAL A 432 69.61 28.18 -13.41
N SER A 433 70.33 29.22 -12.97
CA SER A 433 71.72 29.42 -13.33
C SER A 433 72.53 29.96 -12.15
N SER A 434 73.55 29.17 -11.79
CA SER A 434 74.73 29.41 -10.95
C SER A 434 74.55 29.64 -9.45
#